data_AF-A0A958JG60-F1
#
_entry.id   AF-A0A958JG60-F1
#
_cell.length_a   1.000
_cell.length_b   1.000
_cell.length_c   1.000
_cell.angle_alpha   90.00
_cell.angle_beta   90.00
_cell.angle_gamma   90.00
#
_symmetry.space_group_name_H-M   'P 1'
#
loop_
_entity.id
_entity.type
_entity.pdbx_description
1 polymer ?
#
loop_
_entity_poly.entity_id
_entity_poly.type
_entity_poly.pdbx_seq_one_letter_code
_entity_poly.pdbx_strand_id
1 'polypeptide(L)'
;MDRETAIYAAYDDHRHRDPAEAERNLMRAVLRTAMEDIRKRGEPYRDARRYFLSTDELYAFSFLNVCYHLDLCPRTIRTVVGLTERSPMREGAGKPKSDESMAA
;
A
#
# COMPACT_ATOMS: atom_id res chain seq x y z
N MET A 1 -41.66 -51.91 -1.60
CA MET A 1 -41.57 -50.53 -2.15
C MET A 1 -40.19 -50.01 -1.79
N ASP A 2 -39.23 -50.29 -2.65
CA ASP A 2 -37.83 -49.88 -2.45
C ASP A 2 -37.69 -48.40 -2.80
N ARG A 3 -37.22 -47.62 -1.82
CA ARG A 3 -36.94 -46.20 -1.98
C ARG A 3 -35.55 -46.07 -2.59
N GLU A 4 -35.53 -45.90 -3.91
CA GLU A 4 -34.34 -45.58 -4.68
C GLU A 4 -33.77 -44.24 -4.19
N THR A 5 -32.68 -44.30 -3.43
CA THR A 5 -31.98 -43.13 -2.92
C THR A 5 -31.06 -42.61 -4.00
N ALA A 6 -31.57 -41.68 -4.82
CA ALA A 6 -30.77 -40.95 -5.78
C ALA A 6 -29.76 -40.07 -5.02
N ILE A 7 -28.50 -40.50 -4.97
CA ILE A 7 -27.39 -39.69 -4.48
C ILE A 7 -27.13 -38.61 -5.54
N TYR A 8 -27.65 -37.40 -5.30
CA TYR A 8 -27.18 -36.21 -6.01
C TYR A 8 -25.77 -35.90 -5.51
N ALA A 9 -24.76 -36.51 -6.13
CA ALA A 9 -23.41 -35.98 -6.09
C ALA A 9 -23.46 -34.62 -6.78
N ALA A 10 -23.62 -33.56 -6.00
CA ALA A 10 -23.32 -32.22 -6.46
C ALA A 10 -21.86 -32.26 -6.93
N TYR A 11 -21.66 -32.20 -8.25
CA TYR A 11 -20.34 -31.96 -8.80
C TYR A 11 -19.90 -30.63 -8.22
N ASP A 12 -19.05 -30.72 -7.21
CA ASP A 12 -18.35 -29.57 -6.67
C ASP A 12 -17.58 -29.00 -7.87
N ASP A 13 -18.09 -27.90 -8.42
CA ASP A 13 -17.48 -27.14 -9.52
C ASP A 13 -16.20 -26.53 -8.96
N HIS A 14 -15.18 -27.37 -8.74
CA HIS A 14 -13.83 -27.00 -8.41
C HIS A 14 -13.20 -26.35 -9.64
N ARG A 15 -13.76 -25.21 -10.04
CA ARG A 15 -13.07 -24.21 -10.84
C ARG A 15 -11.69 -24.07 -10.23
N HIS A 16 -10.67 -24.32 -11.03
CA HIS A 16 -9.28 -24.31 -10.63
C HIS A 16 -8.98 -23.01 -9.87
N ARG A 17 -9.04 -23.07 -8.54
CA ARG A 17 -8.76 -21.95 -7.67
C ARG A 17 -7.26 -21.75 -7.73
N ASP A 18 -6.80 -20.85 -8.60
CA ASP A 18 -5.41 -20.42 -8.59
C ASP A 18 -5.11 -19.80 -7.22
N PRO A 19 -4.31 -20.45 -6.36
CA PRO A 19 -3.99 -19.91 -5.04
C PRO A 19 -3.32 -18.54 -5.13
N ALA A 20 -2.57 -18.29 -6.21
CA ALA A 20 -1.93 -17.00 -6.44
C ALA A 20 -2.96 -15.90 -6.71
N GLU A 21 -4.10 -16.21 -7.33
CA GLU A 21 -5.18 -15.25 -7.50
C GLU A 21 -5.87 -14.93 -6.18
N ALA A 22 -6.10 -15.94 -5.33
CA ALA A 22 -6.65 -15.73 -4.01
C ALA A 22 -5.77 -14.83 -3.15
N GLU A 23 -4.45 -15.03 -3.19
CA GLU A 23 -3.47 -14.21 -2.49
C GLU A 23 -3.45 -12.77 -3.03
N ARG A 24 -3.40 -12.57 -4.36
CA ARG A 24 -3.47 -11.24 -4.97
C ARG A 24 -4.77 -10.51 -4.59
N ASN A 25 -5.89 -11.22 -4.51
CA ASN A 25 -7.17 -10.64 -4.08
C ASN A 25 -7.13 -10.19 -2.62
N LEU A 26 -6.49 -10.96 -1.74
CA LEU A 26 -6.27 -10.56 -0.35
C LEU A 26 -5.40 -9.29 -0.27
N MET A 27 -4.30 -9.23 -1.02
CA MET A 27 -3.44 -8.05 -1.07
C MET A 27 -4.20 -6.80 -1.56
N ARG A 28 -5.06 -6.94 -2.59
CA ARG A 28 -5.94 -5.86 -3.06
C ARG A 28 -6.91 -5.41 -1.97
N ALA A 29 -7.49 -6.35 -1.22
CA ALA A 29 -8.39 -6.04 -0.12
C ALA A 29 -7.67 -5.26 0.99
N VAL A 30 -6.48 -5.69 1.40
CA VAL A 30 -5.65 -5.00 2.40
C VAL A 30 -5.34 -3.56 1.95
N LEU A 31 -4.87 -3.39 0.70
CA LEU A 31 -4.57 -2.06 0.15
C LEU A 31 -5.81 -1.17 0.13
N ARG A 32 -6.94 -1.70 -0.35
CA ARG A 32 -8.20 -0.96 -0.42
C ARG A 32 -8.67 -0.51 0.96
N THR A 33 -8.63 -1.39 1.96
CA THR A 33 -9.00 -1.05 3.33
C THR A 33 -8.11 0.07 3.87
N ALA A 34 -6.79 0.00 3.68
CA ALA A 34 -5.88 1.06 4.09
C ALA A 34 -6.18 2.41 3.38
N MET A 35 -6.54 2.37 2.09
CA MET A 35 -6.96 3.56 1.33
C MET A 35 -8.31 4.12 1.79
N GLU A 36 -9.18 3.30 2.37
CA GLU A 36 -10.43 3.75 2.98
C GLU A 36 -10.17 4.34 4.37
N ASP A 37 -9.30 3.70 5.16
CA ASP A 37 -8.93 4.12 6.51
C ASP A 37 -8.17 5.46 6.54
N ILE A 38 -7.36 5.75 5.52
CA ILE A 38 -6.66 7.05 5.42
C ILE A 38 -7.62 8.24 5.26
N ARG A 39 -8.87 8.00 4.84
CA ARG A 39 -9.91 9.04 4.72
C ARG A 39 -10.70 9.21 6.02
N LYS A 40 -10.54 8.30 6.99
CA LYS A 40 -11.19 8.36 8.30
C LYS A 40 -10.37 9.27 9.23
N ARG A 41 -10.81 9.37 10.50
CA ARG A 41 -10.11 10.10 11.57
C ARG A 41 -9.81 9.15 12.73
N GLY A 42 -8.90 9.55 13.61
CA GLY A 42 -8.56 8.78 14.81
C GLY A 42 -7.60 7.63 14.53
N GLU A 43 -7.80 6.51 15.21
CA GLU A 43 -6.94 5.32 15.13
C GLU A 43 -6.83 4.74 13.71
N PRO A 44 -7.92 4.55 12.93
CA PRO A 44 -7.81 4.02 11.57
C PRO A 44 -6.89 4.86 10.66
N TYR A 45 -6.96 6.19 10.78
CA TYR A 45 -6.07 7.09 10.05
C TYR A 45 -4.61 6.90 10.45
N ARG A 46 -4.32 6.79 11.75
CA ARG A 46 -2.96 6.63 12.27
C ARG A 46 -2.35 5.30 11.79
N ASP A 47 -3.13 4.23 11.83
CA ASP A 47 -2.69 2.91 11.41
C ASP A 47 -2.47 2.84 9.90
N ALA A 48 -3.41 3.35 9.09
CA ALA A 48 -3.24 3.45 7.65
C ALA A 48 -2.03 4.30 7.27
N ARG A 49 -1.81 5.43 7.95
CA ARG A 49 -0.64 6.28 7.72
C ARG A 49 0.66 5.56 8.08
N ARG A 50 0.69 4.82 9.20
CA ARG A 50 1.85 3.99 9.58
C ARG A 50 2.10 2.90 8.56
N TYR A 51 1.05 2.26 8.05
CA TYR A 51 1.13 1.25 7.00
C TYR A 51 1.77 1.78 5.71
N PHE A 52 1.26 2.87 5.14
CA PHE A 52 1.79 3.45 3.90
C PHE A 52 3.22 3.97 4.01
N LEU A 53 3.61 4.44 5.20
CA LEU A 53 4.95 4.96 5.49
C LEU A 53 5.92 3.90 6.02
N SER A 54 5.47 2.66 6.24
CA SER A 54 6.32 1.57 6.68
C SER A 54 7.37 1.23 5.62
N THR A 55 8.58 0.93 6.07
CA THR A 55 9.70 0.41 5.26
C THR A 55 9.95 -1.07 5.50
N ASP A 56 9.02 -1.75 6.18
CA ASP A 56 9.12 -3.18 6.46
C ASP A 56 8.93 -3.99 5.18
N GLU A 57 9.99 -4.66 4.73
CA GLU A 57 9.99 -5.57 3.57
C GLU A 57 9.84 -7.04 3.98
N LEU A 58 9.88 -7.35 5.28
CA LEU A 58 9.79 -8.72 5.79
C LEU A 58 8.34 -9.17 6.00
N TYR A 59 7.45 -8.22 6.31
CA TYR A 59 6.04 -8.54 6.43
C TYR A 59 5.39 -8.73 5.06
N ALA A 60 4.83 -9.92 4.79
CA ALA A 60 4.26 -10.28 3.48
C ALA A 60 3.17 -9.32 2.97
N PHE A 61 2.36 -8.75 3.88
CA PHE A 61 1.33 -7.77 3.53
C PHE A 61 1.77 -6.33 3.75
N SER A 62 3.08 -6.06 3.89
CA SER A 62 3.58 -4.70 3.96
C SER A 62 3.22 -3.94 2.70
N PHE A 63 3.14 -2.61 2.82
CA PHE A 63 2.80 -1.76 1.69
C PHE A 63 3.74 -1.97 0.49
N LEU A 64 5.04 -2.16 0.75
CA LEU A 64 6.04 -2.40 -0.29
C LEU A 64 5.84 -3.75 -0.98
N ASN A 65 5.62 -4.83 -0.22
CA ASN A 65 5.39 -6.16 -0.77
C ASN A 65 4.06 -6.23 -1.54
N VAL A 66 3.00 -5.63 -1.01
CA VAL A 66 1.71 -5.53 -1.71
C VAL A 66 1.87 -4.78 -3.03
N CYS A 67 2.62 -3.66 -3.05
CA CYS A 67 2.88 -2.95 -4.29
C CYS A 67 3.69 -3.80 -5.28
N TYR A 68 4.72 -4.50 -4.83
CA TYR A 68 5.53 -5.38 -5.66
C TYR A 68 4.70 -6.51 -6.30
N HIS A 69 3.90 -7.23 -5.50
CA HIS A 69 3.09 -8.34 -5.99
C HIS A 69 1.92 -7.93 -6.89
N LEU A 70 1.45 -6.70 -6.77
CA LEU A 70 0.38 -6.14 -7.60
C LEU A 70 0.90 -5.29 -8.77
N ASP A 71 2.22 -5.21 -8.96
CA ASP A 71 2.89 -4.41 -9.98
C ASP A 71 2.48 -2.92 -9.95
N LEU A 72 2.41 -2.38 -8.72
CA LEU A 72 2.03 -1.00 -8.43
C LEU A 72 3.25 -0.18 -8.00
N CYS A 73 3.29 1.09 -8.39
CA CYS A 73 4.33 2.00 -7.92
C CYS A 73 3.98 2.55 -6.52
N PRO A 74 4.79 2.29 -5.47
CA PRO A 74 4.52 2.78 -4.12
C PRO A 74 4.42 4.31 -4.04
N ARG A 75 5.25 5.02 -4.82
CA ARG A 75 5.26 6.49 -4.87
C ARG A 75 3.95 7.06 -5.40
N THR A 76 3.40 6.44 -6.45
CA THR A 76 2.11 6.83 -7.04
C THR A 76 0.99 6.65 -6.02
N ILE A 77 0.94 5.49 -5.33
CA ILE A 77 -0.09 5.24 -4.33
C ILE A 77 0.02 6.24 -3.17
N ARG A 78 1.22 6.48 -2.63
CA ARG A 78 1.44 7.50 -1.58
C ARG A 78 0.97 8.88 -2.00
N THR A 79 1.20 9.26 -3.24
CA THR A 79 0.74 10.54 -3.80
C THR A 79 -0.78 10.60 -3.84
N VAL A 80 -1.45 9.54 -4.30
CA VAL A 80 -2.92 9.45 -4.37
C VAL A 80 -3.56 9.57 -2.98
N VAL A 81 -2.94 8.99 -1.95
CA VAL A 81 -3.44 9.08 -0.56
C VAL A 81 -2.94 10.33 0.18
N GLY A 82 -2.22 11.25 -0.48
CA GLY A 82 -1.75 12.51 0.11
C GLY A 82 -0.60 12.35 1.11
N LEU A 83 0.16 11.26 1.03
CA LEU A 83 1.30 10.95 1.91
C LEU A 83 2.65 11.12 1.22
N THR A 84 2.75 12.03 0.25
CA THR A 84 4.03 12.35 -0.38
C THR A 84 4.96 12.95 0.67
N GLU A 85 6.14 12.37 0.84
CA GLU A 85 7.21 13.04 1.57
C GLU A 85 7.47 14.37 0.85
N ARG A 86 7.11 15.49 1.49
CA ARG A 86 7.74 16.76 1.14
C ARG A 86 9.22 16.54 1.40
N SER A 87 9.97 16.29 0.34
CA SER A 87 11.42 16.43 0.37
C SER A 87 11.68 17.79 1.05
N PRO A 88 12.43 17.85 2.18
CA PRO A 88 12.83 19.14 2.68
C PRO A 88 13.61 19.78 1.54
N MET A 89 13.05 20.84 0.94
CA MET A 89 13.83 21.71 0.08
C MET A 89 15.04 22.10 0.93
N ARG A 90 16.23 21.83 0.41
CA ARG A 90 17.47 22.36 0.97
C ARG A 90 17.36 23.89 0.91
N GLU A 91 16.86 24.51 1.98
CA GLU A 91 17.12 25.90 2.29
C GLU A 91 18.59 25.99 2.73
N GLY A 92 19.48 26.00 1.73
CA GLY A 92 20.90 26.26 1.88
C GLY A 92 21.22 27.57 1.18
N ALA A 93 21.02 28.66 1.91
CA ALA A 93 21.36 30.01 1.52
C ALA A 93 22.85 30.14 1.13
N GLY A 94 23.09 30.62 -0.09
CA GLY A 94 24.39 31.13 -0.53
C GLY A 94 24.19 32.49 -1.18
N LYS A 95 23.86 33.52 -0.38
CA LYS A 95 24.07 34.90 -0.84
C LYS A 95 25.57 35.20 -0.71
N PRO A 96 26.27 35.62 -1.78
CA PRO A 96 27.64 36.08 -1.64
C PRO A 96 27.65 37.35 -0.77
N LYS A 97 28.42 37.34 0.31
CA LYS A 97 28.77 38.57 1.02
C LYS A 97 29.68 39.37 0.09
N SER A 98 29.21 40.52 -0.35
CA SER A 98 30.04 41.62 -0.82
C SER A 98 30.84 42.12 0.37
N ASP A 99 32.12 41.72 0.46
CA ASP A 99 33.07 42.41 1.33
C ASP A 99 33.52 43.69 0.62
N GLU A 100 32.94 44.79 1.07
CA GLU A 100 33.51 46.12 0.94
C GLU A 100 34.38 46.35 2.19
N SER A 101 35.70 46.39 2.04
CA SER A 101 36.60 47.06 2.99
C SER A 101 37.87 47.49 2.30
N MET A 102 38.02 48.81 2.23
CA MET A 102 39.25 49.59 2.12
C MET A 102 40.51 48.90 2.67
N ALA A 103 41.60 49.01 1.91
CA ALA A 103 42.92 49.23 2.49
C ALA A 103 43.80 50.03 1.51
N ALA A 104 44.22 51.20 2.00
CA ALA A 104 45.29 52.12 1.55
C ALA A 104 45.11 52.88 0.23
#